data_AF-A0A3B0LZ31-F1
#
_entry.id   AF-A0A3B0LZ31-F1
#
_cell.length_a   1.000
_cell.length_b   1.000
_cell.length_c   1.000
_cell.angle_alpha   90.00
_cell.angle_beta   90.00
_cell.angle_gamma   90.00
#
_symmetry.space_group_name_H-M   'P 1'
#
loop_
_entity.id
_entity.type
_entity.pdbx_description
1 polymer ?
#
loop_
_entity_poly.entity_id
_entity_poly.type
_entity_poly.pdbx_seq_one_letter_code
_entity_poly.pdbx_strand_id
1 'polypeptide(L)'
;MEIAPKTFRGNNHVIQSIKYLLAAATLSLLVTGCSSNKDTVPESSPTDIYTSSQEKLQNGNYKGAIKLLETLDNRYPFSPYAQQTQLDMIYAYYKSAELPLAIATIDRFIRLNPTHPNIDYVLYMRGLTAQALEDSALQDFFGINRSDRDPQHAIVAFRDFSQLVRFYPNSLYATDASKRLAFLKERLAKYELAIIKYYNKRGAYVAVIHRTEQMLKNYPDTQSTRNALKYIEIAYNKLGLTQEKNKVAELIAANHA
;
A
#
# COMPACT_ATOMS: atom_id res chain seq x y z
N MET A 1 -58.81 5.74 -75.85
CA MET A 1 -57.46 5.80 -76.45
C MET A 1 -56.51 5.21 -75.43
N GLU A 2 -56.22 3.92 -75.60
CA GLU A 2 -55.44 3.09 -74.69
C GLU A 2 -53.95 3.30 -74.99
N ILE A 3 -53.15 3.70 -74.00
CA ILE A 3 -51.70 3.91 -74.17
C ILE A 3 -50.99 2.86 -73.32
N ALA A 4 -50.39 1.88 -74.01
CA ALA A 4 -49.60 0.82 -73.42
C ALA A 4 -48.33 1.35 -72.71
N PRO A 5 -47.89 0.72 -71.60
CA PRO A 5 -46.66 1.12 -70.92
C PRO A 5 -45.41 0.65 -71.68
N LYS A 6 -44.49 1.58 -71.97
CA LYS A 6 -43.14 1.28 -72.46
C LYS A 6 -42.35 0.56 -71.38
N THR A 7 -41.81 -0.61 -71.71
CA THR A 7 -40.92 -1.39 -70.85
C THR A 7 -39.54 -0.72 -70.77
N PHE A 8 -39.10 -0.39 -69.55
CA PHE A 8 -37.76 0.13 -69.28
C PHE A 8 -36.79 -1.05 -69.21
N ARG A 9 -36.01 -1.29 -70.27
CA ARG A 9 -34.87 -2.22 -70.26
C ARG A 9 -33.78 -1.63 -69.34
N GLY A 10 -33.74 -2.10 -68.10
CA GLY A 10 -32.68 -1.77 -67.15
C GLY A 10 -31.30 -2.19 -67.68
N ASN A 11 -30.36 -1.26 -67.68
CA ASN A 11 -29.03 -1.41 -68.26
C ASN A 11 -28.16 -2.27 -67.32
N ASN A 12 -28.27 -3.60 -67.43
CA ASN A 12 -27.58 -4.59 -66.58
C ASN A 12 -26.06 -4.41 -66.52
N HIS A 13 -25.46 -3.79 -67.53
CA HIS A 13 -24.03 -3.48 -67.55
C HIS A 13 -23.63 -2.47 -66.47
N VAL A 14 -24.43 -1.45 -66.20
CA VAL A 14 -24.12 -0.42 -65.20
C VAL A 14 -24.19 -1.00 -63.79
N ILE A 15 -25.17 -1.88 -63.53
CA ILE A 15 -25.35 -2.56 -62.24
C ILE A 15 -24.22 -3.56 -62.00
N GLN A 16 -23.73 -4.25 -63.04
CA GLN A 16 -22.56 -5.12 -62.94
C GLN A 16 -21.28 -4.33 -62.63
N SER A 17 -21.02 -3.21 -63.32
CA SER A 17 -19.84 -2.37 -63.07
C SER A 17 -19.80 -1.81 -61.63
N ILE A 18 -20.96 -1.42 -61.10
CA ILE A 18 -21.09 -0.93 -59.71
C ILE A 18 -20.83 -2.07 -58.70
N LYS A 19 -21.27 -3.30 -58.99
CA LYS A 19 -20.98 -4.47 -58.14
C LYS A 19 -19.49 -4.80 -58.09
N TYR A 20 -18.78 -4.70 -59.22
CA TYR A 20 -17.34 -4.94 -59.25
C TYR A 20 -16.55 -3.83 -58.54
N LEU A 21 -16.98 -2.57 -58.65
CA LEU A 21 -16.37 -1.45 -57.92
C LEU A 21 -16.59 -1.55 -56.39
N LEU A 22 -17.78 -1.97 -55.95
CA LEU A 22 -18.07 -2.22 -54.53
C LEU A 22 -17.30 -3.42 -53.98
N ALA A 23 -17.13 -4.49 -54.77
CA ALA A 23 -16.35 -5.66 -54.39
C ALA A 23 -14.84 -5.36 -54.32
N ALA A 24 -14.31 -4.51 -55.21
CA ALA A 24 -12.92 -4.07 -55.16
C ALA A 24 -12.65 -3.13 -53.97
N ALA A 25 -13.62 -2.29 -53.61
CA ALA A 25 -13.52 -1.41 -52.44
C ALA A 25 -13.55 -2.22 -51.13
N THR A 26 -14.41 -3.23 -51.00
CA THR A 26 -14.46 -4.08 -49.79
C THR A 26 -13.24 -5.00 -49.66
N LEU A 27 -12.65 -5.45 -50.76
CA LEU A 27 -11.41 -6.24 -50.73
C LEU A 27 -10.20 -5.40 -50.32
N SER A 28 -10.18 -4.11 -50.65
CA SER A 28 -9.09 -3.18 -50.28
C SER A 28 -9.07 -2.87 -48.77
N LEU A 29 -10.21 -2.97 -48.08
CA LEU A 29 -10.30 -2.81 -46.62
C LEU A 29 -9.87 -4.07 -45.83
N LEU A 30 -9.64 -5.20 -46.49
CA LEU A 30 -9.20 -6.45 -45.86
C LEU A 30 -7.68 -6.67 -45.93
N VAL A 31 -6.93 -5.77 -46.58
CA VAL A 31 -5.46 -5.84 -46.71
C VAL A 31 -4.75 -4.81 -45.82
N THR A 32 -5.39 -4.32 -44.77
CA THR A 32 -4.67 -3.82 -43.58
C THR A 32 -4.12 -5.01 -42.81
N GLY A 33 -3.12 -5.66 -43.42
CA GLY A 33 -2.30 -6.68 -42.79
C GLY A 33 -1.68 -6.11 -41.53
N CYS A 34 -1.88 -6.84 -40.43
CA CYS A 34 -1.14 -6.64 -39.20
C CYS A 34 0.36 -6.71 -39.52
N SER A 35 1.03 -5.57 -39.58
CA SER A 35 2.45 -5.52 -39.26
C SER A 35 2.57 -5.89 -37.79
N SER A 36 2.67 -7.19 -37.51
CA SER A 36 3.27 -7.64 -36.27
C SER A 36 4.76 -7.33 -36.42
N ASN A 37 5.12 -6.09 -36.10
CA ASN A 37 6.43 -5.84 -35.55
C ASN A 37 6.50 -6.77 -34.34
N LYS A 38 7.14 -7.93 -34.51
CA LYS A 38 7.86 -8.50 -33.39
C LYS A 38 8.83 -7.39 -33.03
N ASP A 39 8.50 -6.63 -32.00
CA ASP A 39 9.49 -5.84 -31.29
C ASP A 39 10.56 -6.85 -30.86
N THR A 40 11.54 -7.08 -31.74
CA THR A 40 12.86 -7.50 -31.32
C THR A 40 13.32 -6.31 -30.51
N VAL A 41 12.91 -6.29 -29.24
CA VAL A 41 13.49 -5.43 -28.21
C VAL A 41 14.98 -5.55 -28.46
N PRO A 42 15.67 -4.46 -28.85
CA PRO A 42 17.11 -4.51 -28.99
C PRO A 42 17.63 -5.18 -27.73
N GLU A 43 18.55 -6.13 -27.87
CA GLU A 43 19.13 -6.83 -26.73
C GLU A 43 19.99 -5.82 -25.96
N SER A 44 19.31 -4.90 -25.26
CA SER A 44 19.91 -3.82 -24.52
C SER A 44 20.73 -4.47 -23.43
N SER A 45 21.97 -3.99 -23.30
CA SER A 45 22.85 -4.51 -22.27
C SER A 45 22.23 -4.26 -20.88
N PRO A 46 22.57 -5.07 -19.87
CA PRO A 46 22.13 -4.82 -18.49
C PRO A 46 22.40 -3.38 -18.03
N THR A 47 23.54 -2.82 -18.46
CA THR A 47 23.95 -1.45 -18.18
C THR A 47 23.01 -0.42 -18.83
N ASP A 48 22.63 -0.60 -20.09
CA ASP A 48 21.74 0.33 -20.79
C ASP A 48 20.34 0.35 -20.17
N ILE A 49 19.83 -0.84 -19.80
CA ILE A 49 18.54 -0.98 -19.11
C ILE A 49 18.60 -0.30 -17.75
N TYR A 50 19.67 -0.54 -16.99
CA TYR A 50 19.85 0.06 -15.67
C TYR A 50 19.94 1.59 -15.76
N THR A 51 20.80 2.14 -16.62
CA THR A 51 20.92 3.59 -16.83
C THR A 51 19.60 4.22 -17.24
N SER A 52 18.89 3.61 -18.19
CA SER A 52 17.56 4.08 -18.60
C SER A 52 16.56 4.04 -17.45
N SER A 53 16.62 3.02 -16.59
CA SER A 53 15.76 2.93 -15.41
C SER A 53 16.03 4.06 -14.41
N GLN A 54 17.30 4.40 -14.19
CA GLN A 54 17.71 5.50 -13.30
C GLN A 54 17.19 6.86 -13.81
N GLU A 55 17.29 7.11 -15.10
CA GLU A 55 16.71 8.32 -15.71
C GLU A 55 15.20 8.41 -15.48
N LYS A 56 14.48 7.29 -15.60
CA LYS A 56 13.03 7.26 -15.30
C LYS A 56 12.74 7.51 -13.82
N LEU A 57 13.53 6.96 -12.90
CA LEU A 57 13.40 7.21 -11.45
C LEU A 57 13.63 8.69 -11.12
N GLN A 58 14.70 9.28 -11.63
CA GLN A 58 15.07 10.68 -11.39
C GLN A 58 14.00 11.65 -11.92
N ASN A 59 13.38 11.32 -13.06
CA ASN A 59 12.29 12.09 -13.65
C ASN A 59 10.92 11.83 -12.98
N GLY A 60 10.86 11.00 -11.93
CA GLY A 60 9.61 10.64 -11.24
C GLY A 60 8.68 9.73 -12.05
N ASN A 61 9.14 9.18 -13.18
CA ASN A 61 8.40 8.20 -13.96
C ASN A 61 8.58 6.79 -13.39
N TYR A 62 8.03 6.57 -12.19
CA TYR A 62 8.18 5.32 -11.45
C TYR A 62 7.63 4.12 -12.22
N LYS A 63 6.49 4.26 -12.91
CA LYS A 63 5.92 3.16 -13.72
C LYS A 63 6.81 2.78 -14.90
N GLY A 64 7.44 3.75 -15.55
CA GLY A 64 8.43 3.50 -16.60
C GLY A 64 9.68 2.82 -16.06
N ALA A 65 10.17 3.26 -14.89
CA ALA A 65 11.31 2.65 -14.21
C ALA A 65 11.03 1.20 -13.84
N ILE A 66 9.88 0.91 -13.23
CA ILE A 66 9.46 -0.45 -12.82
C ILE A 66 9.57 -1.42 -13.99
N LYS A 67 9.05 -1.07 -15.18
CA LYS A 67 9.13 -1.94 -16.36
C LYS A 67 10.57 -2.31 -16.74
N LEU A 68 11.48 -1.35 -16.68
CA LEU A 68 12.89 -1.55 -17.00
C LEU A 68 13.59 -2.37 -15.91
N LEU A 69 13.33 -2.06 -14.63
CA LEU A 69 13.89 -2.77 -13.48
C LEU A 69 13.42 -4.23 -13.42
N GLU A 70 12.12 -4.50 -13.64
CA GLU A 70 11.58 -5.86 -13.74
C GLU A 70 12.20 -6.62 -14.93
N THR A 71 12.42 -5.94 -16.05
CA THR A 71 13.11 -6.55 -17.20
C THR A 71 14.53 -6.94 -16.83
N LEU A 72 15.25 -6.07 -16.09
CA LEU A 72 16.61 -6.32 -15.62
C LEU A 72 16.67 -7.46 -14.60
N ASP A 73 15.80 -7.47 -13.59
CA ASP A 73 15.71 -8.53 -12.57
C ASP A 73 15.36 -9.90 -13.18
N ASN A 74 14.49 -9.93 -14.19
CA ASN A 74 14.07 -11.17 -14.85
C ASN A 74 15.11 -11.71 -15.84
N ARG A 75 15.71 -10.85 -16.67
CA ARG A 75 16.65 -11.29 -17.73
C ARG A 75 18.07 -11.48 -17.21
N TYR A 76 18.48 -10.67 -16.24
CA TYR A 76 19.86 -10.62 -15.75
C TYR A 76 19.95 -10.66 -14.21
N PRO A 77 19.43 -11.72 -13.56
CA PRO A 77 19.34 -11.82 -12.10
C PRO A 77 20.69 -11.85 -11.37
N PHE A 78 21.79 -12.07 -12.10
CA PHE A 78 23.16 -12.08 -11.57
C PHE A 78 24.00 -10.90 -12.09
N SER A 79 23.36 -9.89 -12.68
CA SER A 79 24.08 -8.68 -13.10
C SER A 79 24.73 -7.97 -11.90
N PRO A 80 25.79 -7.17 -12.12
CA PRO A 80 26.37 -6.35 -11.05
C PRO A 80 25.37 -5.40 -10.37
N TYR A 81 24.26 -5.11 -11.04
CA TYR A 81 23.20 -4.22 -10.56
C TYR A 81 22.05 -4.97 -9.88
N ALA A 82 22.09 -6.30 -9.74
CA ALA A 82 20.93 -7.09 -9.31
C ALA A 82 20.37 -6.65 -7.94
N GLN A 83 21.23 -6.49 -6.93
CA GLN A 83 20.81 -6.03 -5.61
C GLN A 83 20.27 -4.60 -5.65
N GLN A 84 20.96 -3.69 -6.35
CA GLN A 84 20.53 -2.30 -6.48
C GLN A 84 19.21 -2.18 -7.24
N THR A 85 19.01 -2.99 -8.28
CA THR A 85 17.74 -3.09 -9.03
C THR A 85 16.58 -3.43 -8.09
N GLN A 86 16.78 -4.36 -7.16
CA GLN A 86 15.75 -4.70 -6.18
C GLN A 86 15.47 -3.54 -5.20
N LEU A 87 16.50 -2.83 -4.75
CA LEU A 87 16.32 -1.63 -3.92
C LEU A 87 15.53 -0.54 -4.66
N ASP A 88 15.85 -0.33 -5.93
CA ASP A 88 15.19 0.65 -6.78
C ASP A 88 13.74 0.24 -7.08
N MET A 89 13.46 -1.05 -7.26
CA MET A 89 12.10 -1.58 -7.38
C MET A 89 11.29 -1.30 -6.10
N ILE A 90 11.86 -1.54 -4.92
CA ILE A 90 11.19 -1.24 -3.64
C ILE A 90 10.80 0.23 -3.57
N TYR A 91 11.74 1.12 -3.90
CA TYR A 91 11.49 2.56 -3.96
C TYR A 91 10.40 2.91 -4.98
N ALA A 92 10.51 2.42 -6.20
CA ALA A 92 9.58 2.74 -7.29
C ALA A 92 8.16 2.22 -7.01
N TYR A 93 8.02 1.01 -6.50
CA TYR A 93 6.72 0.45 -6.09
C TYR A 93 6.09 1.27 -4.98
N TYR A 94 6.85 1.63 -3.95
CA TYR A 94 6.35 2.51 -2.88
C TYR A 94 5.88 3.86 -3.44
N LYS A 95 6.69 4.50 -4.28
CA LYS A 95 6.38 5.82 -4.86
C LYS A 95 5.23 5.80 -5.86
N SER A 96 4.96 4.66 -6.49
CA SER A 96 3.82 4.46 -7.40
C SER A 96 2.57 3.89 -6.71
N ALA A 97 2.60 3.74 -5.39
CA ALA A 97 1.53 3.14 -4.57
C ALA A 97 1.22 1.67 -4.91
N GLU A 98 2.16 0.96 -5.53
CA GLU A 98 2.13 -0.49 -5.76
C GLU A 98 2.61 -1.22 -4.49
N LEU A 99 2.00 -0.92 -3.35
CA LEU A 99 2.47 -1.31 -2.02
C LEU A 99 2.59 -2.84 -1.83
N PRO A 100 1.66 -3.69 -2.33
CA PRO A 100 1.81 -5.14 -2.23
C PRO A 100 3.06 -5.67 -2.95
N LEU A 101 3.41 -5.09 -4.11
CA LEU A 101 4.62 -5.45 -4.85
C LEU A 101 5.88 -4.99 -4.14
N ALA A 102 5.83 -3.81 -3.49
CA ALA A 102 6.91 -3.34 -2.63
C ALA A 102 7.17 -4.34 -1.48
N ILE A 103 6.13 -4.76 -0.74
CA ILE A 103 6.28 -5.76 0.35
C ILE A 103 6.87 -7.08 -0.18
N ALA A 104 6.36 -7.62 -1.29
CA ALA A 104 6.87 -8.86 -1.87
C ALA A 104 8.36 -8.75 -2.25
N THR A 105 8.76 -7.62 -2.82
CA THR A 105 10.16 -7.35 -3.20
C THR A 105 11.05 -7.19 -1.97
N ILE A 106 10.59 -6.49 -0.95
CA ILE A 106 11.26 -6.33 0.34
C ILE A 106 11.51 -7.69 1.00
N ASP A 107 10.48 -8.53 1.13
CA ASP A 107 10.59 -9.82 1.80
C ASP A 107 11.53 -10.77 1.04
N ARG A 108 11.51 -10.71 -0.31
CA ARG A 108 12.49 -11.41 -1.14
C ARG A 108 13.91 -10.89 -0.87
N PHE A 109 14.11 -9.57 -0.84
CA PHE A 109 15.42 -8.97 -0.63
C PHE A 109 16.00 -9.34 0.74
N ILE A 110 15.22 -9.22 1.82
CA ILE A 110 15.66 -9.56 3.19
C ILE A 110 16.06 -11.03 3.28
N ARG A 111 15.29 -11.93 2.67
CA ARG A 111 15.55 -13.37 2.67
C ARG A 111 16.85 -13.72 1.91
N LEU A 112 17.09 -13.07 0.78
CA LEU A 112 18.25 -13.36 -0.07
C LEU A 112 19.52 -12.64 0.39
N ASN A 113 19.38 -11.47 1.03
CA ASN A 113 20.50 -10.59 1.38
C ASN A 113 20.42 -10.10 2.84
N PRO A 114 20.36 -11.00 3.85
CA PRO A 114 20.12 -10.61 5.24
C PRO A 114 21.23 -9.75 5.86
N THR A 115 22.45 -9.82 5.31
CA THR A 115 23.63 -9.06 5.78
C THR A 115 23.99 -7.90 4.84
N HIS A 116 23.07 -7.49 3.97
CA HIS A 116 23.33 -6.38 3.04
C HIS A 116 23.59 -5.06 3.81
N PRO A 117 24.55 -4.23 3.39
CA PRO A 117 24.85 -2.97 4.09
C PRO A 117 23.65 -2.04 4.28
N ASN A 118 22.73 -2.02 3.30
CA ASN A 118 21.50 -1.20 3.32
C ASN A 118 20.27 -1.96 3.82
N ILE A 119 20.41 -3.01 4.64
CA ILE A 119 19.28 -3.78 5.15
C ILE A 119 18.37 -2.94 6.07
N ASP A 120 18.94 -1.94 6.72
CA ASP A 120 18.22 -0.95 7.54
C ASP A 120 17.26 -0.10 6.70
N TYR A 121 17.67 0.35 5.52
CA TYR A 121 16.80 1.00 4.53
C TYR A 121 15.63 0.10 4.15
N VAL A 122 15.89 -1.19 3.89
CA VAL A 122 14.86 -2.14 3.46
C VAL A 122 13.83 -2.39 4.57
N LEU A 123 14.28 -2.53 5.82
CA LEU A 123 13.37 -2.62 6.99
C LEU A 123 12.56 -1.34 7.18
N TYR A 124 13.18 -0.18 6.99
CA TYR A 124 12.50 1.10 7.04
C TYR A 124 11.40 1.20 5.97
N MET A 125 11.72 0.83 4.72
CA MET A 125 10.75 0.79 3.63
C MET A 125 9.62 -0.21 3.87
N ARG A 126 9.86 -1.32 4.58
CA ARG A 126 8.80 -2.26 4.96
C ARG A 126 7.80 -1.61 5.90
N GLY A 127 8.31 -0.93 6.93
CA GLY A 127 7.50 -0.16 7.87
C GLY A 127 6.71 0.95 7.18
N LEU A 128 7.34 1.71 6.28
CA LEU A 128 6.67 2.76 5.49
C LEU A 128 5.57 2.21 4.60
N THR A 129 5.84 1.11 3.90
CA THR A 129 4.88 0.47 3.00
C THR A 129 3.70 -0.09 3.76
N ALA A 130 3.94 -0.74 4.91
CA ALA A 130 2.89 -1.21 5.80
C ALA A 130 2.07 -0.04 6.38
N GLN A 131 2.70 1.07 6.76
CA GLN A 131 1.98 2.25 7.23
C GLN A 131 1.15 2.88 6.11
N ALA A 132 1.67 2.97 4.88
CA ALA A 132 0.94 3.49 3.74
C ALA A 132 -0.28 2.63 3.34
N LEU A 133 -0.28 1.33 3.66
CA LEU A 133 -1.46 0.47 3.51
C LEU A 133 -2.56 0.77 4.54
N GLU A 134 -2.19 1.31 5.71
CA GLU A 134 -3.16 1.81 6.70
C GLU A 134 -3.73 3.17 6.24
N ASP A 135 -2.86 4.05 5.77
CA ASP A 135 -3.18 5.43 5.38
C ASP A 135 -3.90 5.47 4.02
N SER A 136 -5.24 5.50 4.03
CA SER A 136 -6.00 5.83 2.83
C SER A 136 -5.95 7.34 2.60
N ALA A 137 -5.01 7.82 1.78
CA ALA A 137 -4.75 9.25 1.51
C ALA A 137 -6.00 10.12 1.25
N LEU A 138 -7.05 9.57 0.63
CA LEU A 138 -8.31 10.28 0.40
C LEU A 138 -9.08 10.60 1.69
N GLN A 139 -8.92 9.82 2.74
CA GLN A 139 -9.80 9.87 3.92
C GLN A 139 -9.25 10.74 5.05
N ASP A 140 -7.92 10.80 5.17
CA ASP A 140 -7.26 11.80 6.02
C ASP A 140 -7.57 13.22 5.55
N PHE A 141 -7.69 13.42 4.23
CA PHE A 141 -8.12 14.68 3.64
C PHE A 141 -9.54 15.10 4.09
N PHE A 142 -10.44 14.15 4.32
CA PHE A 142 -11.80 14.41 4.84
C PHE A 142 -11.90 14.39 6.38
N GLY A 143 -10.78 14.24 7.10
CA GLY A 143 -10.77 14.25 8.56
C GLY A 143 -11.55 13.08 9.21
N ILE A 144 -11.73 11.98 8.49
CA ILE A 144 -12.50 10.82 8.97
C ILE A 144 -11.66 10.06 10.00
N ASN A 145 -12.07 10.09 11.26
CA ASN A 145 -11.40 9.34 12.33
C ASN A 145 -11.70 7.83 12.19
N ARG A 146 -10.69 7.03 11.84
CA ARG A 146 -10.76 5.56 11.73
C ARG A 146 -10.15 4.81 12.92
N SER A 147 -10.01 5.48 14.06
CA SER A 147 -9.34 4.86 15.22
C SER A 147 -10.00 3.57 15.67
N ASP A 148 -11.26 3.34 15.37
CA ASP A 148 -12.07 2.15 15.65
C ASP A 148 -12.01 1.05 14.58
N ARG A 149 -11.36 1.28 13.42
CA ARG A 149 -11.10 0.24 12.41
C ARG A 149 -9.93 -0.64 12.84
N ASP A 150 -10.04 -1.94 12.52
CA ASP A 150 -8.96 -2.92 12.70
C ASP A 150 -7.61 -2.37 12.15
N PRO A 151 -6.61 -2.16 13.02
CA PRO A 151 -5.35 -1.52 12.67
C PRO A 151 -4.28 -2.53 12.24
N GLN A 152 -4.66 -3.60 11.50
CA GLN A 152 -3.73 -4.68 11.10
C GLN A 152 -2.44 -4.16 10.45
N HIS A 153 -2.55 -3.21 9.53
CA HIS A 153 -1.39 -2.62 8.85
C HIS A 153 -0.52 -1.76 9.79
N ALA A 154 -1.13 -1.06 10.75
CA ALA A 154 -0.40 -0.32 11.78
C ALA A 154 0.36 -1.25 12.74
N ILE A 155 -0.19 -2.43 13.06
CA ILE A 155 0.52 -3.46 13.86
C ILE A 155 1.75 -3.95 13.12
N VAL A 156 1.62 -4.24 11.81
CA VAL A 156 2.74 -4.66 10.96
C VAL A 156 3.80 -3.57 10.87
N ALA A 157 3.40 -2.32 10.61
CA ALA A 157 4.31 -1.19 10.57
C ALA A 157 5.05 -0.98 11.90
N PHE A 158 4.32 -1.08 13.02
CA PHE A 158 4.90 -0.94 14.36
C PHE A 158 5.95 -2.01 14.63
N ARG A 159 5.67 -3.27 14.28
CA ARG A 159 6.63 -4.37 14.38
C ARG A 159 7.88 -4.10 13.54
N ASP A 160 7.71 -3.64 12.31
CA ASP A 160 8.82 -3.46 11.36
C ASP A 160 9.72 -2.28 11.73
N PHE A 161 9.14 -1.15 12.15
CA PHE A 161 9.92 -0.04 12.69
C PHE A 161 10.59 -0.40 14.03
N SER A 162 9.93 -1.21 14.88
CA SER A 162 10.53 -1.68 16.13
C SER A 162 11.75 -2.55 15.86
N GLN A 163 11.67 -3.41 14.84
CA GLN A 163 12.79 -4.25 14.40
C GLN A 163 13.97 -3.38 13.95
N LEU A 164 13.72 -2.36 13.13
CA LEU A 164 14.74 -1.41 12.68
C LEU A 164 15.43 -0.69 13.85
N VAL A 165 14.66 -0.05 14.73
CA VAL A 165 15.21 0.73 15.85
C VAL A 165 15.96 -0.18 16.83
N ARG A 166 15.49 -1.41 17.04
CA ARG A 166 16.13 -2.38 17.94
C ARG A 166 17.46 -2.90 17.40
N PHE A 167 17.52 -3.28 16.13
CA PHE A 167 18.70 -3.93 15.57
C PHE A 167 19.69 -2.95 14.92
N TYR A 168 19.21 -1.80 14.45
CA TYR A 168 20.01 -0.78 13.78
C TYR A 168 19.77 0.62 14.40
N PRO A 169 20.06 0.81 15.70
CA PRO A 169 19.78 2.07 16.39
C PRO A 169 20.57 3.26 15.83
N ASN A 170 21.72 3.01 15.19
CA ASN A 170 22.57 4.03 14.59
C ASN A 170 22.27 4.28 13.10
N SER A 171 21.24 3.63 12.54
CA SER A 171 20.81 3.85 11.17
C SER A 171 20.36 5.29 10.96
N LEU A 172 20.59 5.82 9.76
CA LEU A 172 20.05 7.12 9.33
C LEU A 172 18.51 7.19 9.45
N TYR A 173 17.84 6.03 9.38
CA TYR A 173 16.38 5.91 9.43
C TYR A 173 15.83 5.73 10.85
N ALA A 174 16.67 5.43 11.85
CA ALA A 174 16.23 5.07 13.20
C ALA A 174 15.47 6.21 13.90
N THR A 175 15.91 7.46 13.70
CA THR A 175 15.27 8.64 14.29
C THR A 175 13.84 8.84 13.77
N ASP A 176 13.63 8.73 12.46
CA ASP A 176 12.29 8.86 11.88
C ASP A 176 11.40 7.67 12.26
N ALA A 177 11.95 6.45 12.19
CA ALA A 177 11.25 5.24 12.64
C ALA A 177 10.79 5.34 14.09
N SER A 178 11.60 5.92 14.98
CA SER A 178 11.23 6.13 16.39
C SER A 178 10.06 7.11 16.55
N LYS A 179 10.01 8.18 15.74
CA LYS A 179 8.86 9.10 15.73
C LYS A 179 7.59 8.40 15.23
N ARG A 180 7.71 7.59 14.18
CA ARG A 180 6.60 6.78 13.66
C ARG A 180 6.12 5.75 14.66
N LEU A 181 7.01 5.13 15.42
CA LEU A 181 6.64 4.22 16.51
C LEU A 181 5.79 4.91 17.56
N ALA A 182 6.14 6.13 17.98
CA ALA A 182 5.32 6.89 18.93
C ALA A 182 3.92 7.19 18.37
N PHE A 183 3.83 7.59 17.09
CA PHE A 183 2.55 7.81 16.40
C PHE A 183 1.71 6.52 16.32
N LEU A 184 2.31 5.43 15.86
CA LEU A 184 1.65 4.13 15.71
C LEU A 184 1.20 3.57 17.07
N LYS A 185 2.01 3.73 18.12
CA LYS A 185 1.67 3.33 19.49
C LYS A 185 0.40 4.03 19.97
N GLU A 186 0.30 5.34 19.77
CA GLU A 186 -0.93 6.10 20.08
C GLU A 186 -2.10 5.68 19.20
N ARG A 187 -1.89 5.42 17.90
CA ARG A 187 -2.94 4.92 16.99
C ARG A 187 -3.52 3.56 17.43
N LEU A 188 -2.67 2.64 17.87
CA LEU A 188 -3.07 1.33 18.40
C LEU A 188 -3.80 1.48 19.75
N ALA A 189 -3.30 2.34 20.63
CA ALA A 189 -3.97 2.65 21.89
C ALA A 189 -5.37 3.28 21.66
N LYS A 190 -5.52 4.18 20.68
CA LYS A 190 -6.83 4.77 20.32
C LYS A 190 -7.86 3.70 19.92
N TYR A 191 -7.42 2.64 19.23
CA TYR A 191 -8.28 1.51 18.87
C TYR A 191 -8.78 0.74 20.09
N GLU A 192 -7.89 0.39 21.01
CA GLU A 192 -8.28 -0.26 22.27
C GLU A 192 -9.21 0.63 23.11
N LEU A 193 -8.96 1.94 23.15
CA LEU A 193 -9.84 2.88 23.83
C LEU A 193 -11.24 2.94 23.21
N ALA A 194 -11.36 2.82 21.88
CA ALA A 194 -12.66 2.77 21.21
C ALA A 194 -13.44 1.50 21.61
N ILE A 195 -12.77 0.35 21.71
CA ILE A 195 -13.34 -0.91 22.19
C ILE A 195 -13.78 -0.79 23.66
N ILE A 196 -12.94 -0.20 24.52
CA ILE A 196 -13.26 0.05 25.93
C ILE A 196 -14.53 0.91 26.05
N LYS A 197 -14.62 2.00 25.29
CA LYS A 197 -15.82 2.86 25.24
C LYS A 197 -17.05 2.08 24.80
N TYR A 198 -16.92 1.23 23.80
CA TYR A 198 -18.00 0.38 23.29
C TYR A 198 -18.51 -0.62 24.32
N TYR A 199 -17.62 -1.29 25.06
CA TYR A 199 -18.01 -2.20 26.15
C TYR A 199 -18.60 -1.48 27.35
N ASN A 200 -18.04 -0.34 27.73
CA ASN A 200 -18.57 0.48 28.82
C ASN A 200 -20.01 0.93 28.56
N LYS A 201 -20.33 1.36 27.32
CA LYS A 201 -21.70 1.72 26.92
C LYS A 201 -22.70 0.58 27.06
N ARG A 202 -22.25 -0.68 27.00
CA ARG A 202 -23.08 -1.88 27.16
C ARG A 202 -23.09 -2.45 28.58
N GLY A 203 -22.39 -1.83 29.52
CA GLY A 203 -22.25 -2.36 30.87
C GLY A 203 -21.40 -3.63 30.97
N ALA A 204 -20.58 -3.94 29.96
CA ALA A 204 -19.68 -5.08 29.97
C ALA A 204 -18.40 -4.76 30.77
N TYR A 205 -18.55 -4.55 32.08
CA TYR A 205 -17.50 -4.00 32.95
C TYR A 205 -16.27 -4.91 33.10
N VAL A 206 -16.45 -6.23 33.12
CA VAL A 206 -15.33 -7.19 33.13
C VAL A 206 -14.46 -7.05 31.87
N ALA A 207 -15.09 -6.86 30.70
CA ALA A 207 -14.36 -6.63 29.45
C ALA A 207 -13.63 -5.28 29.44
N VAL A 208 -14.23 -4.24 30.04
CA VAL A 208 -13.59 -2.92 30.23
C VAL A 208 -12.32 -3.05 31.07
N ILE A 209 -12.38 -3.76 32.19
CA ILE A 209 -11.21 -4.00 33.06
C ILE A 209 -10.13 -4.72 32.28
N HIS A 210 -10.44 -5.89 31.70
CA HIS A 210 -9.46 -6.69 30.98
C HIS A 210 -8.78 -5.91 29.83
N ARG A 211 -9.56 -5.20 29.03
CA ARG A 211 -9.02 -4.39 27.91
C ARG A 211 -8.14 -3.23 28.42
N THR A 212 -8.54 -2.56 29.49
CA THR A 212 -7.76 -1.46 30.06
C THR A 212 -6.45 -1.96 30.67
N GLU A 213 -6.45 -3.13 31.32
CA GLU A 213 -5.22 -3.78 31.82
C GLU A 213 -4.26 -4.16 30.69
N GLN A 214 -4.77 -4.74 29.59
CA GLN A 214 -3.95 -5.01 28.41
C GLN A 214 -3.37 -3.73 27.83
N MET A 215 -4.16 -2.66 27.81
CA MET A 215 -3.74 -1.35 27.33
C MET A 215 -2.67 -0.71 28.23
N LEU A 216 -2.77 -0.85 29.55
CA LEU A 216 -1.72 -0.46 30.51
C LEU A 216 -0.44 -1.27 30.34
N LYS A 217 -0.55 -2.56 29.99
CA LYS A 217 0.62 -3.40 29.73
C LYS A 217 1.32 -3.06 28.41
N ASN A 218 0.56 -2.86 27.35
CA ASN A 218 1.09 -2.73 25.99
C ASN A 218 1.41 -1.27 25.61
N TYR A 219 0.65 -0.31 26.12
CA TYR A 219 0.71 1.10 25.73
C TYR A 219 0.68 2.07 26.94
N PRO A 220 1.45 1.86 28.02
CA PRO A 220 1.33 2.59 29.29
C PRO A 220 1.48 4.11 29.20
N ASP A 221 2.34 4.58 28.29
CA ASP A 221 2.77 5.97 28.11
C ASP A 221 1.86 6.79 27.17
N THR A 222 0.88 6.15 26.51
CA THR A 222 0.01 6.81 25.54
C THR A 222 -1.08 7.67 26.20
N GLN A 223 -1.49 8.73 25.51
CA GLN A 223 -2.58 9.59 26.01
C GLN A 223 -3.90 8.83 26.05
N SER A 224 -4.11 7.94 25.08
CA SER A 224 -5.29 7.08 25.07
C SER A 224 -5.36 6.20 26.32
N THR A 225 -4.24 5.66 26.82
CA THR A 225 -4.22 4.83 28.05
C THR A 225 -4.58 5.65 29.28
N ARG A 226 -4.06 6.87 29.42
CA ARG A 226 -4.49 7.80 30.48
C ARG A 226 -6.00 8.05 30.43
N ASN A 227 -6.54 8.26 29.23
CA ASN A 227 -7.98 8.43 29.03
C ASN A 227 -8.80 7.16 29.33
N ALA A 228 -8.19 5.97 29.28
CA ALA A 228 -8.84 4.70 29.58
C ALA A 228 -9.07 4.50 31.09
N LEU A 229 -8.22 5.11 31.94
CA LEU A 229 -8.26 4.94 33.39
C LEU A 229 -9.63 5.29 34.02
N LYS A 230 -10.32 6.31 33.51
CA LYS A 230 -11.67 6.64 33.99
C LYS A 230 -12.70 5.53 33.74
N TYR A 231 -12.53 4.74 32.67
CA TYR A 231 -13.46 3.67 32.34
C TYR A 231 -13.25 2.45 33.22
N ILE A 232 -12.00 2.11 33.57
CA ILE A 232 -11.72 1.04 34.53
C ILE A 232 -12.15 1.43 35.95
N GLU A 233 -12.03 2.71 36.34
CA GLU A 233 -12.58 3.21 37.60
C GLU A 233 -14.12 3.05 37.66
N ILE A 234 -14.82 3.46 36.60
CA ILE A 234 -16.28 3.28 36.46
C ILE A 234 -16.64 1.79 36.55
N ALA A 235 -15.89 0.92 35.87
CA ALA A 235 -16.12 -0.51 35.86
C ALA A 235 -15.96 -1.13 37.27
N TYR A 236 -14.88 -0.80 37.98
CA TYR A 236 -14.68 -1.25 39.37
C TYR A 236 -15.80 -0.77 40.29
N ASN A 237 -16.19 0.50 40.19
CA ASN A 237 -17.29 1.05 40.98
C ASN A 237 -18.63 0.34 40.70
N LYS A 238 -18.91 0.00 39.43
CA LYS A 238 -20.13 -0.71 39.03
C LYS A 238 -20.16 -2.17 39.48
N LEU A 239 -18.99 -2.77 39.71
CA LEU A 239 -18.86 -4.13 40.22
C LEU A 239 -18.71 -4.19 41.76
N GLY A 240 -18.70 -3.05 42.46
CA GLY A 240 -18.53 -3.01 43.91
C GLY A 240 -17.09 -3.25 44.39
N LEU A 241 -16.10 -3.11 43.50
CA LEU A 241 -14.68 -3.34 43.75
C LEU A 241 -14.00 -2.06 44.25
N THR A 242 -14.31 -1.67 45.49
CA THR A 242 -13.90 -0.38 46.06
C THR A 242 -12.39 -0.23 46.24
N GLN A 243 -11.69 -1.31 46.58
CA GLN A 243 -10.24 -1.25 46.80
C GLN A 243 -9.49 -0.95 45.49
N GLU A 244 -9.87 -1.63 44.42
CA GLU A 244 -9.32 -1.48 43.07
C GLU A 244 -9.65 -0.10 42.50
N LYS A 245 -10.89 0.34 42.70
CA LYS A 245 -11.31 1.70 42.33
C LYS A 245 -10.41 2.76 42.98
N ASN A 246 -10.16 2.67 44.28
CA ASN A 246 -9.34 3.64 44.99
C ASN A 246 -7.89 3.66 44.47
N LYS A 247 -7.30 2.50 44.18
CA LYS A 247 -5.97 2.41 43.53
C LYS A 247 -5.93 3.10 42.17
N VAL A 248 -6.98 2.94 41.35
CA VAL A 248 -7.07 3.62 40.05
C VAL A 248 -7.23 5.13 40.24
N ALA A 249 -8.02 5.59 41.21
CA ALA A 249 -8.19 7.01 41.49
C ALA A 249 -6.86 7.68 41.92
N GLU A 250 -6.08 7.01 42.76
CA GLU A 250 -4.72 7.44 43.12
C GLU A 250 -3.80 7.53 41.89
N LEU A 251 -3.85 6.52 41.01
CA LEU A 251 -3.08 6.52 39.77
C LEU A 251 -3.49 7.66 38.83
N ILE A 252 -4.79 7.96 38.71
CA ILE A 252 -5.27 9.09 37.92
C ILE A 252 -4.74 10.40 38.51
N ALA A 253 -4.85 10.60 39.82
CA ALA A 253 -4.36 11.80 40.51
C ALA A 253 -2.85 12.00 40.32
N ALA A 254 -2.06 10.93 40.43
CA ALA A 254 -0.61 10.98 40.25
C ALA A 254 -0.17 11.36 38.82
N ASN A 255 -1.02 11.15 37.81
CA ASN A 255 -0.73 11.50 36.41
C ASN A 255 -1.23 12.90 36.00
N HIS A 256 -1.97 13.58 36.88
CA HIS A 256 -2.46 14.96 36.67
C HIS A 256 -1.61 16.03 37.37
N ALA A 257 -0.69 15.61 38.24
CA ALA A 257 0.32 16.45 38.88
C ALA A 257 1.57 16.59 38.00
#